data_AF-A0A972ML36-F1
#
_entry.id   AF-A0A972ML36-F1
#
_cell.length_a   1.000
_cell.length_b   1.000
_cell.length_c   1.000
_cell.angle_alpha   90.00
_cell.angle_beta   90.00
_cell.angle_gamma   90.00
#
_symmetry.space_group_name_H-M   'P 1'
#
loop_
_entity.id
_entity.type
_entity.pdbx_description
1 polymer ?
#
loop_
_entity_poly.entity_id
_entity_poly.type
_entity_poly.pdbx_seq_one_letter_code
_entity_poly.pdbx_strand_id
1 'polypeptide(L)'
;MRKILFLIATIPLIVSSTEYRVNHLKEGMQLNVRERPLVNSSTLIGKIPSNAIGIRVKECKYAKDGKRWCYIFYPMGAKHVEGWVRAYYLAPLDISVTSYIYIRNFLKNFYSAEEENFLDKLKVFYNFPLRRYFDRYNIDYIQLRNIKVEFYKRWIKRRYRLVDILILNRGRDHTDVKTVVDWKFYGNGSFQSG
;
A
#
# COMPACT_ATOMS: atom_id res chain seq x y z
N MET A 1 -27.06 -21.94 52.50
CA MET A 1 -25.94 -22.87 52.21
C MET A 1 -25.17 -22.36 50.99
N ARG A 2 -23.83 -22.26 51.13
CA ARG A 2 -22.85 -21.96 50.08
C ARG A 2 -22.79 -23.07 49.01
N LYS A 3 -22.47 -22.70 47.75
CA LYS A 3 -21.29 -23.12 46.93
C LYS A 3 -21.57 -22.80 45.44
N ILE A 4 -21.03 -21.70 44.88
CA ILE A 4 -19.71 -21.51 44.21
C ILE A 4 -19.75 -21.78 42.69
N LEU A 5 -19.56 -20.68 41.95
CA LEU A 5 -18.94 -20.42 40.64
C LEU A 5 -18.73 -21.58 39.63
N PHE A 6 -19.10 -21.30 38.37
CA PHE A 6 -18.07 -21.08 37.34
C PHE A 6 -18.45 -19.85 36.48
N LEU A 7 -17.82 -18.73 36.82
CA LEU A 7 -17.72 -17.57 35.93
C LEU A 7 -16.71 -17.98 34.85
N ILE A 8 -17.17 -18.33 33.65
CA ILE A 8 -16.27 -18.50 32.52
C ILE A 8 -15.82 -17.09 32.15
N ALA A 9 -14.63 -16.74 32.63
CA ALA A 9 -13.91 -15.56 32.23
C ALA A 9 -13.72 -15.62 30.70
N THR A 10 -14.53 -14.88 29.97
CA THR A 10 -14.20 -14.47 28.61
C THR A 10 -12.99 -13.56 28.74
N ILE A 11 -11.80 -14.14 28.65
CA ILE A 11 -10.56 -13.40 28.47
C ILE A 11 -10.80 -12.51 27.24
N PRO A 12 -10.79 -11.17 27.37
CA PRO A 12 -10.71 -10.34 26.19
C PRO A 12 -9.37 -10.68 25.54
N LEU A 13 -9.39 -11.38 24.41
CA LEU A 13 -8.22 -11.64 23.61
C LEU A 13 -7.68 -10.26 23.22
N ILE A 14 -6.60 -9.83 23.86
CA ILE A 14 -5.92 -8.57 23.57
C ILE A 14 -5.30 -8.75 22.18
N VAL A 15 -6.05 -8.41 21.14
CA VAL A 15 -5.52 -8.26 19.79
C VAL A 15 -4.84 -6.89 19.73
N SER A 16 -3.69 -6.76 20.40
CA SER A 16 -2.78 -5.67 20.14
C SER A 16 -1.93 -6.09 18.95
N SER A 17 -2.46 -6.00 17.73
CA SER A 17 -1.60 -6.12 16.55
C SER A 17 -0.76 -4.85 16.45
N THR A 18 0.33 -4.78 17.22
CA THR A 18 1.40 -3.83 16.94
C THR A 18 1.99 -4.21 15.59
N GLU A 19 1.92 -3.29 14.62
CA GLU A 19 2.60 -3.47 13.35
C GLU A 19 4.11 -3.38 13.57
N TYR A 20 4.87 -4.01 12.68
CA TYR A 20 6.32 -4.06 12.70
C TYR A 20 6.90 -3.53 11.38
N ARG A 21 8.16 -3.12 11.45
CA ARG A 21 9.00 -2.83 10.29
C ARG A 21 10.19 -3.76 10.25
N VAL A 22 10.76 -3.92 9.06
CA VAL A 22 12.09 -4.47 8.91
C VAL A 22 13.10 -3.48 9.48
N ASN A 23 14.03 -4.00 10.27
CA ASN A 23 15.14 -3.25 10.84
C ASN A 23 16.45 -4.02 10.64
N HIS A 24 17.58 -3.32 10.79
CA HIS A 24 18.93 -3.89 10.72
C HIS A 24 19.28 -4.57 9.39
N LEU A 25 18.54 -4.26 8.32
CA LEU A 25 18.80 -4.74 6.97
C LEU A 25 19.22 -3.55 6.09
N LYS A 26 20.34 -3.71 5.36
CA LYS A 26 20.86 -2.64 4.48
C LYS A 26 19.85 -2.32 3.37
N GLU A 27 19.89 -1.09 2.87
CA GLU A 27 19.08 -0.68 1.72
C GLU A 27 19.36 -1.58 0.51
N GLY A 28 18.32 -1.92 -0.26
CA GLY A 28 18.41 -2.86 -1.39
C GLY A 28 18.41 -4.35 -1.03
N MET A 29 18.65 -4.71 0.23
CA MET A 29 18.60 -6.11 0.68
C MET A 29 17.16 -6.57 0.97
N GLN A 30 16.98 -7.89 1.02
CA GLN A 30 15.67 -8.52 1.26
C GLN A 30 15.73 -9.50 2.44
N LEU A 31 14.69 -9.48 3.27
CA LEU A 31 14.47 -10.41 4.36
C LEU A 31 13.79 -11.66 3.81
N ASN A 32 14.43 -12.81 3.98
CA ASN A 32 13.92 -14.10 3.57
C ASN A 32 12.78 -14.56 4.50
N VAL A 33 11.65 -14.92 3.91
CA VAL A 33 10.50 -15.54 4.59
C VAL A 33 10.49 -17.03 4.31
N ARG A 34 10.34 -17.82 5.37
CA ARG A 34 10.55 -19.26 5.35
C ARG A 34 9.31 -20.03 5.78
N GLU A 35 9.13 -21.22 5.24
CA GLU A 35 8.04 -22.11 5.65
C GLU A 35 8.18 -22.58 7.10
N ARG A 36 9.43 -22.74 7.57
CA ARG A 36 9.77 -23.21 8.91
C ARG A 36 10.85 -22.31 9.54
N PRO A 37 10.91 -22.19 10.88
CA PRO A 37 11.86 -21.32 11.58
C PRO A 37 13.26 -21.95 11.66
N LEU A 38 13.86 -22.25 10.51
CA LEU A 38 15.16 -22.92 10.36
C LEU A 38 15.88 -22.34 9.15
N VAL A 39 17.18 -22.02 9.23
CA VAL A 39 17.89 -21.37 8.10
C VAL A 39 18.27 -22.35 6.99
N ASN A 40 18.82 -23.52 7.34
CA ASN A 40 19.51 -24.37 6.37
C ASN A 40 18.61 -25.46 5.75
N SER A 41 17.45 -25.73 6.35
CA SER A 41 16.59 -26.85 5.97
C SER A 41 15.14 -26.44 5.68
N SER A 42 14.88 -25.14 5.54
CA SER A 42 13.53 -24.63 5.22
C SER A 42 13.47 -24.01 3.84
N THR A 43 12.36 -24.26 3.17
CA THR A 43 12.00 -23.65 1.90
C THR A 43 11.80 -22.15 2.06
N LEU A 44 12.37 -21.37 1.13
CA LEU A 44 12.06 -19.95 0.99
C LEU A 44 10.71 -19.81 0.29
N ILE A 45 9.75 -19.19 0.96
CA ILE A 45 8.39 -18.98 0.44
C ILE A 45 8.12 -17.53 0.05
N GLY A 46 9.04 -16.62 0.41
CA GLY A 46 8.95 -15.24 -0.02
C GLY A 46 10.14 -14.40 0.42
N LYS A 47 10.13 -13.15 -0.01
CA LYS A 47 11.11 -12.14 0.36
C LYS A 47 10.41 -10.81 0.61
N ILE A 48 10.85 -10.12 1.65
CA ILE A 48 10.29 -8.83 2.08
C ILE A 48 11.40 -7.77 1.96
N PRO A 49 11.13 -6.58 1.39
CA PRO A 49 12.17 -5.57 1.22
C PRO A 49 12.66 -4.98 2.56
N SER A 50 13.88 -4.46 2.59
CA SER A 50 14.49 -3.88 3.80
C SER A 50 13.75 -2.68 4.39
N ASN A 51 12.93 -2.00 3.58
CA ASN A 51 12.09 -0.88 4.00
C ASN A 51 10.63 -1.26 4.26
N ALA A 52 10.33 -2.55 4.37
CA ALA A 52 8.97 -3.00 4.65
C ALA A 52 8.48 -2.55 6.03
N ILE A 53 7.23 -2.09 6.05
CA ILE A 53 6.49 -1.72 7.26
C ILE A 53 5.08 -2.34 7.19
N GLY A 54 4.33 -2.30 8.29
CA GLY A 54 2.98 -2.88 8.34
C GLY A 54 2.99 -4.41 8.46
N ILE A 55 4.10 -4.97 8.95
CA ILE A 55 4.23 -6.42 9.19
C ILE A 55 3.42 -6.77 10.44
N ARG A 56 2.53 -7.74 10.32
CA ARG A 56 1.77 -8.24 11.47
C ARG A 56 2.40 -9.53 11.97
N VAL A 57 2.77 -9.58 13.24
CA VAL A 57 3.32 -10.78 13.87
C VAL A 57 2.16 -11.58 14.48
N LYS A 58 2.01 -12.85 14.07
CA LYS A 58 0.99 -13.76 14.62
C LYS A 58 1.50 -14.48 15.87
N GLU A 59 2.73 -15.01 15.80
CA GLU A 59 3.36 -15.70 16.91
C GLU A 59 4.88 -15.58 16.84
N CYS A 60 5.56 -15.80 17.97
CA CYS A 60 7.01 -15.97 18.00
C CYS A 60 7.42 -17.13 18.90
N LYS A 61 8.47 -17.85 18.51
CA LYS A 61 9.05 -18.94 19.31
C LYS A 61 10.55 -19.05 19.12
N TYR A 62 11.21 -19.67 20.08
CA TYR A 62 12.59 -20.10 19.93
C TYR A 62 12.62 -21.41 19.14
N ALA A 63 13.47 -21.47 18.12
CA ALA A 63 13.67 -22.69 17.34
C ALA A 63 14.88 -23.47 17.85
N LYS A 64 15.10 -24.67 17.27
CA LYS A 64 16.22 -25.56 17.63
C LYS A 64 17.60 -24.91 17.41
N ASP A 65 17.68 -23.84 16.62
CA ASP A 65 18.90 -23.05 16.41
C ASP A 65 19.19 -22.05 17.54
N GLY A 66 18.37 -22.05 18.62
CA GLY A 66 18.46 -21.12 19.74
C GLY A 66 18.08 -19.68 19.39
N LYS A 67 17.61 -19.42 18.16
CA LYS A 67 17.19 -18.08 17.72
C LYS A 67 15.68 -17.93 17.85
N ARG A 68 15.25 -16.69 18.08
CA ARG A 68 13.84 -16.32 18.11
C ARG A 68 13.33 -16.04 16.69
N TRP A 69 12.26 -16.72 16.32
CA TRP A 69 11.59 -16.60 15.04
C TRP A 69 10.15 -16.13 15.27
N CYS A 70 9.64 -15.35 14.32
CA CYS A 70 8.27 -14.87 14.35
C CYS A 70 7.57 -15.25 13.05
N TYR A 71 6.35 -15.77 13.16
CA TYR A 71 5.45 -15.97 12.04
C TYR A 71 4.77 -14.66 11.72
N ILE A 72 4.88 -14.22 10.49
CA ILE A 72 4.41 -12.92 10.05
C ILE A 72 3.36 -13.04 8.96
N PHE A 73 2.55 -12.00 8.86
CA PHE A 73 1.77 -11.63 7.69
C PHE A 73 2.32 -10.30 7.17
N TYR A 74 2.69 -10.27 5.89
CA TYR A 74 3.09 -9.05 5.21
C TYR A 74 2.24 -8.84 3.94
N PRO A 75 1.44 -7.76 3.87
CA PRO A 75 0.71 -7.43 2.65
C PRO A 75 1.69 -6.97 1.56
N MET A 76 1.48 -7.45 0.32
CA MET A 76 2.26 -7.04 -0.83
C MET A 76 1.36 -7.00 -2.08
N GLY A 77 0.86 -5.80 -2.41
CA GLY A 77 -0.13 -5.66 -3.49
C GLY A 77 -1.46 -6.35 -3.16
N ALA A 78 -1.99 -7.11 -4.12
CA ALA A 78 -3.18 -7.95 -3.92
C ALA A 78 -2.86 -9.29 -3.23
N LYS A 79 -1.58 -9.60 -3.04
CA LYS A 79 -1.10 -10.82 -2.39
C LYS A 79 -0.60 -10.52 -0.98
N HIS A 80 -0.29 -11.58 -0.27
CA HIS A 80 0.42 -11.49 0.99
C HIS A 80 1.49 -12.57 1.03
N VAL A 81 2.53 -12.30 1.81
CA VAL A 81 3.53 -13.29 2.18
C VAL A 81 3.32 -13.62 3.65
N GLU A 82 3.09 -14.89 3.93
CA GLU A 82 2.99 -15.42 5.29
C GLU A 82 4.11 -16.43 5.54
N GLY A 83 4.74 -16.37 6.71
CA GLY A 83 5.81 -17.31 7.06
C GLY A 83 6.72 -16.86 8.19
N TRP A 84 7.78 -17.62 8.42
CA TRP A 84 8.75 -17.39 9.49
C TRP A 84 9.88 -16.47 9.07
N VAL A 85 10.16 -15.48 9.91
CA VAL A 85 11.33 -14.60 9.83
C VAL A 85 12.06 -14.54 11.17
N ARG A 86 13.34 -14.17 11.16
CA ARG A 86 14.09 -13.96 12.40
C ARG A 86 13.60 -12.69 13.08
N ALA A 87 13.28 -12.79 14.38
CA ALA A 87 12.80 -11.67 15.18
C ALA A 87 13.81 -10.51 15.24
N TYR A 88 15.10 -10.80 15.10
CA TYR A 88 16.18 -9.82 15.03
C TYR A 88 15.96 -8.72 13.98
N TYR A 89 15.30 -9.05 12.87
CA TYR A 89 15.03 -8.10 11.79
C TYR A 89 13.70 -7.36 11.96
N LEU A 90 12.97 -7.56 13.05
CA LEU A 90 11.69 -6.91 13.30
C LEU A 90 11.84 -5.88 14.41
N ALA A 91 11.37 -4.67 14.16
CA ALA A 91 11.18 -3.65 15.18
C ALA A 91 9.71 -3.21 15.20
N PRO A 92 9.14 -2.89 16.37
CA PRO A 92 7.82 -2.26 16.43
C PRO A 92 7.77 -1.03 15.52
N LEU A 93 6.65 -0.87 14.84
CA LEU A 93 6.40 0.28 13.99
C LEU A 93 5.94 1.44 14.87
N ASP A 94 6.91 2.23 15.35
CA ASP A 94 6.65 3.46 16.11
C ASP A 94 6.80 4.68 15.19
N ILE A 95 5.90 4.77 14.21
CA ILE A 95 5.79 5.94 13.33
C ILE A 95 4.32 6.34 13.23
N SER A 96 4.07 7.64 13.17
CA SER A 96 2.72 8.14 12.92
C SER A 96 2.19 7.57 11.59
N VAL A 97 0.92 7.21 11.56
CA VAL A 97 0.21 6.82 10.34
C VAL A 97 0.15 7.94 9.30
N THR A 98 0.34 9.19 9.74
CA THR A 98 0.47 10.37 8.85
C THR A 98 1.90 10.60 8.37
N SER A 99 2.86 9.80 8.81
CA SER A 99 4.24 9.92 8.35
C SER A 99 4.35 9.60 6.86
N TYR A 100 5.25 10.32 6.18
CA TYR A 100 5.55 10.10 4.76
C TYR A 100 5.89 8.64 4.45
N ILE A 101 6.62 7.97 5.35
CA ILE A 101 7.03 6.57 5.20
C ILE A 101 5.81 5.64 5.21
N TYR A 102 4.86 5.87 6.13
CA TYR A 102 3.63 5.09 6.22
C TYR A 102 2.77 5.23 4.97
N ILE A 103 2.48 6.49 4.59
CA ILE A 103 1.68 6.82 3.42
C ILE A 103 2.31 6.25 2.14
N ARG A 104 3.63 6.38 1.98
CA ARG A 104 4.35 5.84 0.81
C ARG A 104 4.23 4.32 0.71
N ASN A 105 4.35 3.58 1.81
CA ASN A 105 4.20 2.13 1.79
C ASN A 105 2.76 1.70 1.51
N PHE A 106 1.79 2.39 2.11
CA PHE A 106 0.37 2.18 1.83
C PHE A 106 0.08 2.38 0.33
N LEU A 107 0.50 3.52 -0.23
CA LEU A 107 0.31 3.83 -1.64
C LEU A 107 0.98 2.78 -2.54
N LYS A 108 2.22 2.38 -2.24
CA LYS A 108 2.93 1.34 -3.02
C LYS A 108 2.13 0.04 -3.06
N ASN A 109 1.64 -0.44 -1.91
CA ASN A 109 0.82 -1.65 -1.86
C ASN A 109 -0.53 -1.48 -2.57
N PHE A 110 -1.13 -0.30 -2.46
CA PHE A 110 -2.36 0.03 -3.19
C PHE A 110 -2.15 -0.03 -4.71
N TYR A 111 -1.08 0.57 -5.23
CA TYR A 111 -0.78 0.57 -6.68
C TYR A 111 -0.41 -0.81 -7.20
N SER A 112 0.39 -1.58 -6.47
CA SER A 112 0.69 -2.96 -6.85
C SER A 112 -0.56 -3.85 -6.88
N ALA A 113 -1.62 -3.51 -6.14
CA ALA A 113 -2.92 -4.18 -6.24
C ALA A 113 -3.76 -3.70 -7.44
N GLU A 114 -3.60 -2.43 -7.86
CA GLU A 114 -4.28 -1.82 -9.01
C GLU A 114 -3.75 -2.39 -10.35
N GLU A 115 -2.43 -2.52 -10.49
CA GLU A 115 -1.75 -3.06 -11.69
C GLU A 115 -2.10 -4.54 -11.99
N GLU A 116 -2.50 -5.32 -10.98
CA GLU A 116 -2.88 -6.74 -11.14
C GLU A 116 -4.32 -6.94 -11.67
N ASN A 117 -5.00 -5.91 -12.21
CA ASN A 117 -6.38 -5.96 -12.73
C ASN A 117 -7.44 -6.43 -11.70
N PHE A 118 -7.22 -6.13 -10.42
CA PHE A 118 -8.10 -6.53 -9.31
C PHE A 118 -9.16 -5.47 -8.91
N LEU A 119 -9.42 -4.47 -9.76
CA LEU A 119 -10.31 -3.33 -9.47
C LEU A 119 -11.72 -3.74 -9.03
N ASP A 120 -12.30 -4.80 -9.59
CA ASP A 120 -13.66 -5.23 -9.27
C ASP A 120 -13.79 -5.91 -7.89
N LYS A 121 -12.72 -6.51 -7.38
CA LYS A 121 -12.67 -7.05 -6.00
C LYS A 121 -12.25 -6.01 -4.96
N LEU A 122 -11.55 -4.95 -5.37
CA LEU A 122 -11.18 -3.83 -4.48
C LEU A 122 -12.42 -3.07 -3.99
N LYS A 123 -13.46 -2.92 -4.82
CA LYS A 123 -14.77 -2.37 -4.40
C LYS A 123 -15.42 -3.16 -3.27
N VAL A 124 -15.23 -4.49 -3.23
CA VAL A 124 -15.82 -5.38 -2.22
C VAL A 124 -14.97 -5.46 -0.95
N PHE A 125 -13.64 -5.42 -1.07
CA PHE A 125 -12.74 -5.54 0.08
C PHE A 125 -12.41 -4.22 0.80
N TYR A 126 -12.39 -3.08 0.09
CA TYR A 126 -11.88 -1.82 0.65
C TYR A 126 -12.94 -0.77 1.01
N ASN A 127 -14.20 -0.94 0.59
CA ASN A 127 -15.24 0.04 0.94
C ASN A 127 -15.50 0.14 2.46
N PHE A 128 -15.18 -0.90 3.23
CA PHE A 128 -15.41 -0.94 4.67
C PHE A 128 -14.15 -0.66 5.51
N PRO A 129 -12.97 -1.26 5.26
CA PRO A 129 -11.75 -0.98 6.02
C PRO A 129 -11.12 0.35 5.65
N LEU A 130 -11.11 0.73 4.36
CA LEU A 130 -10.49 1.97 3.90
C LEU A 130 -11.31 3.19 4.34
N ARG A 131 -12.64 3.08 4.24
CA ARG A 131 -13.56 4.11 4.73
C ARG A 131 -13.51 4.23 6.24
N ARG A 132 -13.54 3.12 6.99
CA ARG A 132 -13.31 3.15 8.46
C ARG A 132 -11.95 3.73 8.83
N TYR A 133 -10.90 3.47 8.05
CA TYR A 133 -9.58 4.03 8.27
C TYR A 133 -9.59 5.54 8.00
N PHE A 134 -10.13 5.97 6.87
CA PHE A 134 -10.27 7.39 6.54
C PHE A 134 -11.15 8.15 7.53
N ASP A 135 -12.28 7.58 7.92
CA ASP A 135 -13.20 8.15 8.92
C ASP A 135 -12.55 8.18 10.32
N ARG A 136 -11.87 7.10 10.75
CA ARG A 136 -11.20 7.02 12.05
C ARG A 136 -10.04 8.01 12.18
N TYR A 137 -9.32 8.25 11.10
CA TYR A 137 -8.11 9.08 11.09
C TYR A 137 -8.32 10.45 10.43
N ASN A 138 -9.57 10.82 10.16
CA ASN A 138 -9.97 12.08 9.52
C ASN A 138 -9.19 12.40 8.23
N ILE A 139 -8.94 11.37 7.42
CA ILE A 139 -8.22 11.48 6.16
C ILE A 139 -9.24 11.72 5.05
N ASP A 140 -9.16 12.89 4.41
CA ASP A 140 -10.03 13.21 3.29
C ASP A 140 -9.58 12.48 2.01
N TYR A 141 -10.47 11.61 1.53
CA TYR A 141 -10.30 10.88 0.28
C TYR A 141 -10.04 11.82 -0.92
N ILE A 142 -10.71 12.98 -0.95
CA ILE A 142 -10.55 14.00 -1.99
C ILE A 142 -9.15 14.60 -1.93
N GLN A 143 -8.64 14.91 -0.74
CA GLN A 143 -7.27 15.41 -0.58
C GLN A 143 -6.23 14.39 -1.02
N LEU A 144 -6.36 13.12 -0.63
CA LEU A 144 -5.46 12.06 -1.09
C LEU A 144 -5.50 11.88 -2.62
N ARG A 145 -6.69 11.95 -3.22
CA ARG A 145 -6.87 11.91 -4.67
C ARG A 145 -6.19 13.11 -5.34
N ASN A 146 -6.30 14.30 -4.76
CA ASN A 146 -5.67 15.51 -5.28
C ASN A 146 -4.14 15.41 -5.18
N ILE A 147 -3.60 14.94 -4.05
CA ILE A 147 -2.16 14.67 -3.88
C ILE A 147 -1.69 13.61 -4.89
N LYS A 148 -2.47 12.54 -5.15
CA LYS A 148 -2.19 11.56 -6.21
C LYS A 148 -2.15 12.24 -7.58
N VAL A 149 -3.14 13.09 -7.88
CA VAL A 149 -3.18 13.83 -9.15
C VAL A 149 -1.99 14.77 -9.27
N GLU A 150 -1.59 15.50 -8.24
CA GLU A 150 -0.43 16.39 -8.28
C GLU A 150 0.89 15.64 -8.38
N PHE A 151 1.04 14.53 -7.65
CA PHE A 151 2.27 13.73 -7.63
C PHE A 151 2.50 13.01 -8.96
N TYR A 152 1.46 12.37 -9.53
CA TYR A 152 1.57 11.61 -10.77
C TYR A 152 1.33 12.46 -12.02
N LYS A 153 0.45 13.46 -11.94
CA LYS A 153 0.22 14.40 -13.03
C LYS A 153 1.02 15.68 -12.78
N ARG A 154 2.34 15.55 -12.85
CA ARG A 154 3.19 16.65 -13.35
C ARG A 154 2.80 16.88 -14.81
N TRP A 155 1.64 17.48 -15.04
CA TRP A 155 1.20 17.82 -16.38
C TRP A 155 2.26 18.73 -16.98
N ILE A 156 2.81 18.30 -18.11
CA ILE A 156 3.53 19.21 -19.00
C ILE A 156 2.60 20.41 -19.21
N LYS A 157 3.04 21.61 -18.85
CA LYS A 157 2.21 22.80 -19.04
C LYS A 157 1.95 22.90 -20.54
N ARG A 158 0.68 22.75 -20.94
CA ARG A 158 0.26 22.84 -22.34
C ARG A 158 -0.23 24.24 -22.59
N ARG A 159 0.32 24.89 -23.60
CA ARG A 159 -0.29 26.07 -24.21
C ARG A 159 -0.73 25.66 -25.59
N TYR A 160 -1.94 26.02 -25.97
CA TYR A 160 -2.35 25.89 -27.34
C TYR A 160 -2.58 27.27 -27.94
N ARG A 161 -2.32 27.37 -29.24
CA ARG A 161 -2.71 28.50 -30.05
C ARG A 161 -3.64 27.96 -31.12
N LEU A 162 -4.87 28.46 -31.12
CA LEU A 162 -5.78 28.24 -32.24
C LEU A 162 -5.16 28.91 -33.47
N VAL A 163 -4.88 28.12 -34.50
CA VAL A 163 -4.24 28.59 -35.74
C VAL A 163 -5.29 28.95 -36.76
N ASP A 164 -6.31 28.09 -36.90
CA ASP A 164 -7.32 28.26 -37.93
C ASP A 164 -8.66 27.63 -37.50
N ILE A 165 -9.76 28.17 -38.03
CA ILE A 165 -11.10 27.64 -37.92
C ILE A 165 -11.76 27.72 -39.29
N LEU A 166 -12.09 26.57 -39.85
CA LEU A 166 -12.92 26.45 -41.04
C LEU A 166 -14.34 26.05 -40.63
N ILE A 167 -15.34 26.84 -41.04
CA ILE A 167 -16.74 26.46 -40.89
C ILE A 167 -17.08 25.47 -42.00
N LEU A 168 -17.49 24.26 -41.60
CA LEU A 168 -17.88 23.20 -42.52
C LEU A 168 -19.35 23.30 -42.89
N ASN A 169 -20.21 23.56 -41.90
CA ASN A 169 -21.65 23.65 -42.08
C ASN A 169 -22.28 24.57 -41.03
N ARG A 170 -23.38 25.23 -41.38
CA ARG A 170 -24.21 26.00 -40.43
C ARG A 170 -25.62 25.45 -40.44
N GLY A 171 -25.96 24.76 -39.36
CA GLY A 171 -27.34 24.44 -39.03
C GLY A 171 -28.07 25.65 -38.45
N ARG A 172 -29.36 25.47 -38.17
CA ARG A 172 -30.21 26.50 -37.55
C ARG A 172 -29.84 26.74 -36.07
N ASP A 173 -29.23 25.74 -35.43
CA ASP A 173 -28.88 25.69 -34.00
C ASP A 173 -27.45 25.21 -33.70
N HIS A 174 -26.67 24.87 -34.74
CA HIS A 174 -25.29 24.43 -34.61
C HIS A 174 -24.41 24.94 -35.75
N THR A 175 -23.10 24.99 -35.52
CA THR A 175 -22.11 25.25 -36.56
C THR A 175 -21.03 24.19 -36.45
N ASP A 176 -20.87 23.41 -37.50
CA ASP A 176 -19.80 22.43 -37.59
C ASP A 176 -18.53 23.18 -38.01
N VAL A 177 -17.48 23.07 -37.20
CA VAL A 177 -16.19 23.70 -37.47
C VAL A 177 -15.07 22.68 -37.44
N LYS A 178 -14.11 22.86 -38.34
CA LYS A 178 -12.81 22.20 -38.29
C LYS A 178 -11.78 23.20 -37.77
N THR A 179 -11.14 22.88 -36.65
CA THR A 179 -10.13 23.75 -36.05
C THR A 179 -8.73 23.17 -36.22
N VAL A 180 -7.75 24.01 -36.54
CA VAL A 180 -6.33 23.67 -36.47
C VAL A 180 -5.73 24.31 -35.22
N VAL A 181 -5.08 23.50 -34.40
CA VAL A 181 -4.53 23.94 -33.12
C VAL A 181 -3.06 23.55 -33.03
N ASP A 182 -2.22 24.54 -32.74
CA ASP A 182 -0.78 24.38 -32.49
C ASP A 182 -0.54 24.21 -30.99
N TRP A 183 0.08 23.10 -30.60
CA TRP A 183 0.31 22.73 -29.21
C TRP A 183 1.78 22.94 -28.83
N LYS A 184 2.01 23.65 -27.72
CA LYS A 184 3.33 23.78 -27.10
C LYS A 184 3.34 23.16 -25.71
N PHE A 185 4.35 22.35 -25.48
CA PHE A 185 4.55 21.56 -24.28
C PHE A 185 5.76 22.10 -23.50
N TYR A 186 5.59 22.47 -22.23
CA TYR A 186 6.66 22.99 -21.39
C TYR A 186 6.85 22.14 -20.13
N GLY A 187 8.05 21.59 -19.97
CA GLY A 187 8.46 20.84 -18.77
C GLY A 187 9.86 20.25 -18.92
N ASN A 188 10.71 20.43 -17.90
CA ASN A 188 12.07 19.88 -17.87
C ASN A 188 12.02 18.36 -17.92
N GLY A 189 12.87 17.78 -18.78
CA GLY A 189 12.92 16.37 -19.10
C GLY A 189 12.95 15.44 -17.89
N SER A 190 12.06 14.46 -17.92
CA SER A 190 12.17 13.07 -17.45
C SER A 190 10.75 12.59 -17.14
N PHE A 191 10.13 11.95 -18.15
CA PHE A 191 8.92 11.18 -17.94
C PHE A 191 9.21 9.75 -18.35
N GLN A 192 9.06 8.82 -17.41
CA GLN A 192 8.72 7.44 -17.74
C GLN A 192 7.21 7.41 -17.99
N SER A 193 6.85 6.89 -19.16
CA SER A 193 5.48 6.62 -19.58
C SER A 193 4.81 5.61 -18.64
N GLY A 194 3.58 5.91 -18.24
CA GLY A 194 2.57 4.92 -17.89
C GLY A 194 1.65 4.67 -19.07
#